data_AF-A0A2G5LJT4-F1
#
_entry.id   AF-A0A2G5LJT4-F1
#
_cell.length_a   1.000
_cell.length_b   1.000
_cell.length_c   1.000
_cell.angle_alpha   90.00
_cell.angle_beta   90.00
_cell.angle_gamma   90.00
#
_symmetry.space_group_name_H-M   'P 1'
#
loop_
_entity.id
_entity.type
_entity.pdbx_description
1 polymer ?
#
loop_
_entity_poly.entity_id
_entity_poly.type
_entity_poly.pdbx_seq_one_letter_code
_entity_poly.pdbx_strand_id
1 'polypeptide(L)'
;MMFLERLLIGSVLLLLVGNAHALAGKKVFTEGDSQPGAMPCVACRGGEGQGQKVGDSYVMRPLWGKDSHNWDAGMHRINTAASFIRVKFHANDGVNLYGQTVEGVLIGQGIR
;
A
#
# COMPACT_ATOMS: atom_id res chain seq x y z
N MET A 1 -19.79 -5.07 40.19
CA MET A 1 -18.64 -5.86 39.67
C MET A 1 -18.73 -6.11 38.16
N MET A 2 -19.88 -6.56 37.63
CA MET A 2 -20.04 -6.91 36.20
C MET A 2 -19.88 -5.75 35.19
N PHE A 3 -20.10 -4.49 35.58
CA PHE A 3 -20.04 -3.34 34.66
C PHE A 3 -18.61 -2.93 34.31
N LEU A 4 -17.69 -3.00 35.29
CA LEU A 4 -16.28 -2.68 35.11
C LEU A 4 -15.57 -3.74 34.25
N GLU A 5 -15.88 -5.03 34.44
CA GLU A 5 -15.37 -6.12 33.59
C GLU A 5 -15.80 -5.96 32.13
N ARG A 6 -17.07 -5.62 31.88
CA ARG A 6 -17.58 -5.43 30.51
C ARG A 6 -16.91 -4.23 29.80
N LEU A 7 -16.64 -3.15 30.53
CA LEU A 7 -15.90 -1.99 30.02
C LEU A 7 -14.44 -2.31 29.69
N LEU A 8 -13.78 -3.09 30.55
CA LEU A 8 -12.40 -3.53 30.35
C LEU A 8 -12.29 -4.49 29.16
N ILE A 9 -13.17 -5.49 29.08
CA ILE A 9 -13.20 -6.45 27.96
C ILE A 9 -13.50 -5.73 26.64
N GLY A 10 -14.45 -4.78 26.63
CA GLY A 10 -14.76 -3.99 25.44
C GLY A 10 -13.58 -3.14 24.95
N SER A 11 -12.88 -2.47 25.86
CA SER A 11 -11.70 -1.64 25.52
C SER A 11 -10.52 -2.48 25.00
N VAL A 12 -10.29 -3.65 25.59
CA VAL A 12 -9.27 -4.59 25.12
C VAL A 12 -9.62 -5.12 23.72
N LEU A 13 -10.89 -5.44 23.46
CA LEU A 13 -11.33 -5.88 22.13
C LEU A 13 -11.10 -4.80 21.07
N LEU A 14 -11.41 -3.53 21.37
CA LEU A 14 -11.18 -2.40 20.47
C LEU A 14 -9.70 -2.19 20.14
N LEU A 15 -8.79 -2.37 21.11
CA LEU A 15 -7.34 -2.28 20.89
C LEU A 15 -6.79 -3.43 20.03
N LEU A 16 -7.37 -4.63 20.12
CA LEU A 16 -6.92 -5.79 19.36
C LEU A 16 -7.33 -5.74 17.87
N VAL A 17 -8.53 -5.22 17.56
CA VAL A 17 -9.04 -5.16 16.17
C VAL A 17 -8.28 -4.15 15.30
N GLY A 18 -7.79 -3.05 15.88
CA GLY A 18 -7.10 -1.99 15.13
C GLY A 18 -5.79 -2.44 14.44
N ASN A 19 -5.11 -3.46 14.97
CA ASN A 19 -3.80 -3.89 14.46
C ASN A 19 -3.87 -4.86 13.27
N ALA A 20 -5.01 -5.52 13.04
CA ALA A 20 -5.12 -6.55 12.01
C ALA A 20 -4.98 -5.99 10.58
N HIS A 21 -5.52 -4.81 10.31
CA HIS A 21 -5.50 -4.20 8.98
C HIS A 21 -4.12 -3.63 8.58
N ALA A 22 -3.34 -3.15 9.55
CA ALA A 22 -2.01 -2.62 9.30
C ALA A 22 -1.02 -3.72 8.86
N LEU A 23 -1.19 -4.93 9.39
CA LEU A 23 -0.32 -6.07 9.12
C LEU A 23 -0.42 -6.54 7.65
N ALA A 24 -1.63 -6.55 7.10
CA ALA A 24 -1.88 -6.95 5.72
C ALA A 24 -1.19 -6.01 4.71
N GLY A 25 -1.27 -4.69 4.93
CA GLY A 25 -0.63 -3.71 4.05
C GLY A 25 0.89 -3.84 4.04
N LYS A 26 1.50 -4.12 5.20
CA LYS A 26 2.96 -4.32 5.30
C LYS A 26 3.43 -5.56 4.56
N LYS A 27 2.70 -6.68 4.68
CA LYS A 27 2.98 -7.91 3.93
C LYS A 27 2.92 -7.69 2.42
N VAL A 28 1.86 -7.04 1.93
CA VAL A 28 1.72 -6.72 0.49
C VAL A 28 2.86 -5.84 0.00
N PHE A 29 3.32 -4.89 0.82
CA PHE A 29 4.46 -4.04 0.48
C PHE A 29 5.78 -4.79 0.43
N THR A 30 6.03 -5.74 1.33
CA THR A 30 7.33 -6.44 1.41
C THR A 30 7.42 -7.67 0.52
N GLU A 31 6.33 -8.39 0.34
CA GLU A 31 6.29 -9.70 -0.31
C GLU A 31 5.44 -9.71 -1.58
N GLY A 32 4.54 -8.74 -1.73
CA GLY A 32 3.47 -8.78 -2.74
C GLY A 32 2.22 -9.47 -2.20
N ASP A 33 1.14 -9.40 -2.97
CA ASP A 33 -0.11 -10.11 -2.69
C ASP A 33 -0.09 -11.49 -3.38
N SER A 34 -1.19 -11.95 -3.97
CA SER A 34 -1.31 -13.25 -4.66
C SER A 34 -0.28 -13.50 -5.78
N GLN A 35 0.30 -12.44 -6.37
CA GLN A 35 1.45 -12.51 -7.27
C GLN A 35 2.70 -11.88 -6.62
N PRO A 36 3.82 -12.61 -6.50
CA PRO A 36 5.07 -12.07 -5.96
C PRO A 36 5.66 -11.04 -6.93
N GLY A 37 5.48 -9.76 -6.61
CA GLY A 37 5.92 -8.64 -7.45
C GLY A 37 6.49 -7.45 -6.69
N ALA A 38 6.67 -7.56 -5.36
CA ALA A 38 7.05 -6.42 -4.51
C ALA A 38 8.56 -6.20 -4.35
N MET A 39 9.40 -7.10 -4.84
CA MET A 39 10.86 -6.95 -4.83
C MET A 39 11.36 -5.59 -5.38
N PRO A 40 10.75 -4.95 -6.40
CA PRO A 40 11.20 -3.64 -6.89
C PRO A 40 10.93 -2.50 -5.91
N CYS A 41 9.85 -2.57 -5.13
CA CYS A 41 9.39 -1.44 -4.32
C CYS A 41 10.30 -1.24 -3.11
N VAL A 42 10.51 -2.30 -2.32
CA VAL A 42 11.29 -2.22 -1.07
C VAL A 42 12.73 -1.82 -1.33
N ALA A 43 13.32 -2.28 -2.45
CA ALA A 43 14.70 -1.98 -2.82
C ALA A 43 14.99 -0.48 -2.88
N CYS A 44 14.05 0.33 -3.38
CA CYS A 44 14.21 1.78 -3.51
C CYS A 44 13.43 2.57 -2.44
N ARG A 45 12.30 2.05 -1.95
CA ARG A 45 11.46 2.75 -0.95
C ARG A 45 11.86 2.46 0.49
N GLY A 46 12.76 1.52 0.72
CA GLY A 46 13.17 1.08 2.06
C GLY A 46 12.18 0.07 2.67
N GLY A 47 12.65 -0.72 3.65
CA GLY A 47 11.88 -1.79 4.31
C GLY A 47 10.57 -1.34 4.95
N GLU A 48 10.48 -0.06 5.30
CA GLU A 48 9.33 0.56 5.96
C GLU A 48 8.70 1.64 5.07
N GLY A 49 9.00 1.68 3.77
CA GLY A 49 8.50 2.71 2.87
C GLY A 49 8.99 4.13 3.23
N GLN A 50 10.05 4.27 4.03
CA GLN A 50 10.59 5.54 4.52
C GLN A 50 11.35 6.35 3.45
N GLY A 51 11.58 5.77 2.28
CA GLY A 51 12.34 6.39 1.19
C GLY A 51 13.85 6.34 1.41
N GLN A 52 14.58 7.06 0.57
CA GLN A 52 16.03 7.17 0.59
C GLN A 52 16.43 8.64 0.45
N LYS A 53 17.45 9.04 1.19
CA LYS A 53 18.03 10.39 1.15
C LYS A 53 19.45 10.39 0.61
N VAL A 54 19.82 11.48 -0.05
CA VAL A 54 21.21 11.87 -0.32
C VAL A 54 21.40 13.25 0.28
N GLY A 55 22.23 13.34 1.33
CA GLY A 55 22.24 14.49 2.23
C GLY A 55 20.88 14.67 2.89
N ASP A 56 20.37 15.90 2.89
CA ASP A 56 19.05 16.23 3.47
C ASP A 56 17.88 16.03 2.50
N SER A 57 18.16 15.73 1.22
CA SER A 57 17.14 15.61 0.18
C SER A 57 16.72 14.16 -0.06
N TYR A 58 15.41 13.93 -0.25
CA TYR A 58 14.89 12.63 -0.68
C TYR A 58 15.16 12.40 -2.17
N VAL A 59 15.93 11.37 -2.49
CA VAL A 59 16.06 10.85 -3.86
C VAL A 59 14.92 9.88 -4.18
N MET A 60 14.48 9.14 -3.17
CA MET A 60 13.25 8.37 -3.22
C MET A 60 12.37 8.80 -2.06
N ARG A 61 11.20 9.37 -2.37
CA ARG A 61 10.31 9.91 -1.35
C ARG A 61 9.72 8.79 -0.49
N PRO A 62 9.41 9.05 0.79
CA PRO A 62 8.64 8.12 1.60
C PRO A 62 7.25 7.87 0.97
N LEU A 63 6.68 6.70 1.24
CA LEU A 63 5.33 6.34 0.84
C LEU A 63 4.30 6.76 1.89
N TRP A 64 4.67 6.68 3.17
CA TRP A 64 3.83 7.07 4.32
C TRP A 64 4.67 7.67 5.44
N GLY A 65 4.00 8.09 6.52
CA GLY A 65 4.62 8.78 7.66
C GLY A 65 4.68 10.30 7.46
N LYS A 66 5.30 10.99 8.43
CA LYS A 66 5.30 12.46 8.55
C LYS A 66 5.88 13.21 7.36
N ASP A 67 6.73 12.55 6.56
CA ASP A 67 7.45 13.16 5.44
C ASP A 67 6.82 12.80 4.07
N SER A 68 5.63 12.18 4.05
CA SER A 68 4.89 11.81 2.84
C SER A 68 3.72 12.77 2.57
N HIS A 69 2.96 12.49 1.51
CA HIS A 69 1.71 13.17 1.21
C HIS A 69 0.70 12.98 2.36
N ASN A 70 -0.14 14.00 2.58
CA ASN A 70 -1.21 13.93 3.57
C ASN A 70 -2.40 13.08 3.06
N TRP A 71 -3.39 12.87 3.94
CA TRP A 71 -4.58 12.06 3.64
C TRP A 71 -5.53 12.69 2.60
N ASP A 72 -5.44 14.00 2.38
CA ASP A 72 -6.24 14.72 1.40
C ASP A 72 -5.61 14.75 0.00
N ALA A 73 -4.33 14.36 -0.12
CA ALA A 73 -3.67 14.29 -1.40
C ALA A 73 -4.34 13.24 -2.29
N GLY A 74 -4.44 13.52 -3.59
CA GLY A 74 -4.99 12.56 -4.55
C GLY A 74 -4.28 11.19 -4.51
N MET A 75 -2.99 11.16 -4.16
CA MET A 75 -2.19 9.95 -4.01
C MET A 75 -2.59 9.07 -2.81
N HIS A 76 -3.38 9.60 -1.88
CA HIS A 76 -3.96 8.80 -0.81
C HIS A 76 -5.12 7.90 -1.30
N ARG A 77 -5.75 8.25 -2.44
CA ARG A 77 -6.82 7.44 -3.03
C ARG A 77 -6.22 6.20 -3.73
N ILE A 78 -6.75 5.02 -3.40
CA ILE A 78 -6.24 3.72 -3.88
C ILE A 78 -6.21 3.65 -5.42
N ASN A 79 -7.30 4.05 -6.09
CA ASN A 79 -7.40 4.04 -7.55
C ASN A 79 -6.38 4.96 -8.23
N THR A 80 -6.16 6.16 -7.67
CA THR A 80 -5.14 7.11 -8.15
C THR A 80 -3.74 6.55 -7.95
N ALA A 81 -3.44 6.03 -6.76
CA ALA A 81 -2.13 5.44 -6.45
C ALA A 81 -1.82 4.23 -7.35
N ALA A 82 -2.77 3.31 -7.49
CA ALA A 82 -2.63 2.13 -8.35
C ALA A 82 -2.41 2.53 -9.81
N SER A 83 -3.18 3.49 -10.32
CA SER A 83 -3.03 3.99 -11.70
C SER A 83 -1.67 4.66 -11.91
N PHE A 84 -1.21 5.47 -10.96
CA PHE A 84 0.11 6.09 -11.01
C PHE A 84 1.24 5.05 -11.00
N ILE A 85 1.19 4.11 -10.06
CA ILE A 85 2.21 3.05 -9.94
C ILE A 85 2.27 2.22 -11.23
N ARG A 86 1.11 1.82 -11.77
CA ARG A 86 1.01 1.11 -13.04
C ARG A 86 1.72 1.88 -14.15
N VAL A 87 1.33 3.12 -14.38
CA VAL A 87 1.82 3.90 -15.54
C VAL A 87 3.29 4.24 -15.39
N LYS A 88 3.77 4.54 -14.18
CA LYS A 88 5.14 5.04 -13.98
C LYS A 88 6.18 3.93 -13.87
N PHE A 89 5.82 2.75 -13.37
CA PHE A 89 6.78 1.68 -13.10
C PHE A 89 6.51 0.39 -13.87
N HIS A 90 5.29 0.18 -14.34
CA HIS A 90 4.86 -1.08 -14.94
C HIS A 90 4.22 -0.94 -16.33
N ALA A 91 4.25 0.25 -16.92
CA ALA A 91 3.75 0.42 -18.27
C ALA A 91 4.70 -0.27 -19.25
N ASN A 92 4.16 -1.20 -20.04
CA ASN A 92 4.88 -1.91 -21.10
C ASN A 92 6.12 -2.69 -20.60
N ASP A 93 6.14 -3.11 -19.33
CA ASP A 93 7.22 -3.92 -18.75
C ASP A 93 7.16 -5.41 -19.19
N GLY A 94 6.10 -5.80 -19.91
CA GLY A 94 5.85 -7.17 -20.36
C GLY A 94 5.36 -8.12 -19.27
N VAL A 95 5.21 -7.64 -18.02
CA VAL A 95 4.82 -8.44 -16.84
C VAL A 95 3.45 -8.01 -16.32
N ASN A 96 3.15 -6.71 -16.31
CA ASN A 96 1.90 -6.18 -15.81
C ASN A 96 0.84 -6.08 -16.93
N LEU A 97 -0.16 -6.96 -16.83
CA LEU A 97 -1.30 -6.97 -17.74
C LEU A 97 -2.48 -6.12 -17.26
N TYR A 98 -2.45 -5.59 -16.03
CA TYR A 98 -3.51 -4.71 -15.53
C TYR A 98 -3.71 -3.56 -16.52
N GLY A 99 -4.95 -3.32 -16.94
CA GLY A 99 -5.42 -2.37 -17.95
C GLY A 99 -4.82 -2.55 -19.35
N GLN A 100 -4.34 -3.75 -19.68
CA GLN A 100 -4.06 -4.20 -21.04
C GLN A 100 -5.24 -5.04 -21.54
N THR A 101 -5.41 -5.09 -22.86
CA THR A 101 -6.38 -5.98 -23.50
C THR A 101 -5.69 -7.27 -23.92
N VAL A 102 -6.14 -8.39 -23.37
CA VAL A 102 -5.67 -9.74 -23.73
C VAL A 102 -6.85 -10.47 -24.35
N GLU A 103 -6.72 -10.88 -25.62
CA GLU A 103 -7.79 -11.59 -26.34
C GLU A 103 -9.13 -10.85 -26.37
N GLY A 104 -9.10 -9.51 -26.45
CA GLY A 104 -10.30 -8.67 -26.43
C GLY A 104 -10.86 -8.37 -25.04
N VAL A 105 -10.25 -8.91 -23.97
CA VAL A 105 -10.66 -8.69 -22.58
C VAL A 105 -9.73 -7.69 -21.90
N LEU A 106 -10.28 -6.61 -21.35
CA LEU A 106 -9.53 -5.65 -20.53
C LEU A 106 -9.28 -6.23 -19.13
N ILE A 107 -8.01 -6.37 -18.75
CA ILE A 107 -7.63 -6.96 -17.47
C ILE A 107 -7.65 -5.89 -16.37
N GLY A 108 -8.14 -6.21 -15.16
CA GLY A 108 -7.89 -5.44 -13.94
C GLY A 108 -8.71 -4.15 -13.71
N GLN A 109 -9.33 -3.55 -14.72
CA GLN A 109 -10.39 -2.57 -14.48
C GLN A 109 -11.67 -3.34 -14.16
N GLY A 110 -12.06 -3.35 -12.89
CA GLY A 110 -13.29 -4.01 -12.45
C GLY A 110 -14.47 -3.65 -13.34
N ILE A 111 -15.35 -4.63 -13.57
CA ILE A 111 -16.68 -4.41 -14.13
C ILE A 111 -17.33 -3.29 -13.31
N ARG A 112 -17.67 -2.18 -13.97
CA ARG A 112 -18.45 -1.10 -13.34
C ARG A 112 -19.78 -1.62 -12.84
#